data_AF-A0A8T1TU39-F1
#
_entry.id   AF-A0A8T1TU39-F1
#
_cell.length_a   1.000
_cell.length_b   1.000
_cell.length_c   1.000
_cell.angle_alpha   90.00
_cell.angle_beta   90.00
_cell.angle_gamma   90.00
#
_symmetry.space_group_name_H-M   'P 1'
#
loop_
_entity.id
_entity.type
_entity.pdbx_description
1 polymer ?
#
loop_
_entity_poly.entity_id
_entity_poly.type
_entity_poly.pdbx_seq_one_letter_code
_entity_poly.pdbx_strand_id
1 'polypeptide(L)'
;MQDSKQLKGMCSGGRMQHNKMFAFFFLIVISCALGLICVASLIQQRDLQLQRLAVRSLHGANEHDANGLRGQMELMQQPAEDDNAADDLSNFECVGWKARRDCSPDGGPDPPNDRACNGTVHNGESGYCEIRHKVTGEVHQVMKMHCNSLRPDVAFKCEEFATFLGYGRKATEYVHDKTFSMENCRKELVDDQLAAAAAANEKPKVAEGDMVDKIRRGVELSRTTAPARDIPQLRIELPIVATPPPSFKRGIVFVVYEKMLQSVYASVRSLRSMGCTLPVELWYKRSETNPSHPLLRELTGRYGAYVREIRDPRASKFYTKTYAVFYSAFDQVLLLDADNFAVRDPTYLFDTPQFQNDGAIFWPDFWRPKKTIFNIQPTSFVWEVFDLQPVDMFEQESGQVLINRKMHLKALNVLMYYAFNPSIFERLRLAWGDKDLFRFAWLKTGSSFHMIETPPGSAGLKLPDQNIFCGVTMVQHDPERGVVFLHRNQEKLSSENREKVWAHIQEFRMDEVGLDEYDVRGANGGRYFPKFKRCYGKDIYYEKAFTVKAMNELPFAGLEQRLLNFVQEAARIDGTVDEQANVIQGEDVVDVADPAHQ
;
A
#
# COMPACT_ATOMS: atom_id res chain seq x y z
N MET A 1 -96.91 25.66 16.87
CA MET A 1 -97.31 26.58 17.95
C MET A 1 -96.10 27.40 18.38
N GLN A 2 -96.36 28.50 19.08
CA GLN A 2 -95.46 29.37 19.82
C GLN A 2 -94.60 28.60 20.87
N ASP A 3 -93.47 29.08 21.39
CA ASP A 3 -92.66 30.28 21.06
C ASP A 3 -91.22 30.15 21.59
N SER A 4 -90.46 31.26 21.53
CA SER A 4 -89.32 31.61 22.40
C SER A 4 -87.92 31.26 21.87
N LYS A 5 -87.17 32.34 21.57
CA LYS A 5 -85.72 32.37 21.34
C LYS A 5 -85.06 32.94 22.60
N GLN A 6 -83.80 32.57 22.89
CA GLN A 6 -82.70 33.54 22.99
C GLN A 6 -81.33 32.88 23.28
N LEU A 7 -80.28 33.40 22.62
CA LEU A 7 -78.85 33.46 23.04
C LEU A 7 -78.09 32.14 23.35
N LYS A 8 -76.76 32.03 23.19
CA LYS A 8 -75.74 32.70 22.35
C LYS A 8 -74.46 31.84 22.46
N GLY A 9 -73.74 31.52 21.38
CA GLY A 9 -72.53 30.65 21.52
C GLY A 9 -71.71 30.37 20.27
N MET A 10 -70.85 31.32 19.89
CA MET A 10 -69.58 31.17 19.14
C MET A 10 -69.28 29.87 18.34
N CYS A 11 -69.24 29.99 17.01
CA CYS A 11 -68.32 29.18 16.17
C CYS A 11 -67.99 29.86 14.83
N SER A 12 -66.89 30.62 14.79
CA SER A 12 -66.22 31.04 13.55
C SER A 12 -64.77 31.45 13.87
N GLY A 13 -63.79 30.62 13.50
CA GLY A 13 -62.38 30.88 13.85
C GLY A 13 -61.34 29.82 13.44
N GLY A 14 -61.74 28.59 13.13
CA GLY A 14 -60.78 27.50 12.89
C GLY A 14 -59.92 27.61 11.62
N ARG A 15 -60.43 28.20 10.53
CA ARG A 15 -59.81 28.06 9.19
C ARG A 15 -58.51 28.85 8.99
N MET A 16 -58.22 29.85 9.83
CA MET A 16 -57.02 30.70 9.69
C MET A 16 -55.84 30.29 10.58
N GLN A 17 -56.07 29.48 11.63
CA GLN A 17 -54.98 28.90 12.42
C GLN A 17 -54.30 27.72 11.72
N HIS A 18 -55.06 26.86 11.02
CA HIS A 18 -54.51 25.63 10.46
C HIS A 18 -53.45 25.89 9.37
N ASN A 19 -53.70 26.86 8.47
CA ASN A 19 -52.70 27.28 7.47
C ASN A 19 -51.47 27.94 8.10
N LYS A 20 -51.63 28.70 9.20
CA LYS A 20 -50.49 29.26 9.93
C LYS A 20 -49.67 28.18 10.62
N MET A 21 -50.33 27.17 11.19
CA MET A 21 -49.67 26.01 11.82
C MET A 21 -48.92 25.16 10.78
N PHE A 22 -49.52 24.92 9.61
CA PHE A 22 -48.84 24.26 8.49
C PHE A 22 -47.65 25.08 7.98
N ALA A 23 -47.80 26.39 7.78
CA ALA A 23 -46.70 27.26 7.36
C ALA A 23 -45.56 27.33 8.40
N PHE A 24 -45.90 27.31 9.70
CA PHE A 24 -44.91 27.28 10.78
C PHE A 24 -44.21 25.92 10.85
N PHE A 25 -44.93 24.81 10.64
CA PHE A 25 -44.34 23.48 10.53
C PHE A 25 -43.44 23.35 9.29
N PHE A 26 -43.84 23.92 8.15
CA PHE A 26 -43.01 23.99 6.94
C PHE A 26 -41.78 24.86 7.13
N LEU A 27 -41.89 25.99 7.86
CA LEU A 27 -40.75 26.82 8.26
C LEU A 27 -39.81 26.10 9.25
N ILE A 28 -40.34 25.30 10.18
CA ILE A 28 -39.52 24.46 11.06
C ILE A 28 -38.84 23.36 10.24
N VAL A 29 -39.54 22.67 9.35
CA VAL A 29 -38.95 21.63 8.48
C VAL A 29 -37.90 22.23 7.54
N ILE A 30 -38.13 23.41 6.96
CA ILE A 30 -37.13 24.12 6.16
C ILE A 30 -35.97 24.63 7.02
N SER A 31 -36.21 25.13 8.23
CA SER A 31 -35.16 25.57 9.16
C SER A 31 -34.31 24.39 9.66
N CYS A 32 -34.93 23.23 9.93
CA CYS A 32 -34.23 21.99 10.25
C CYS A 32 -33.52 21.41 9.02
N ALA A 33 -34.08 21.50 7.82
CA ALA A 33 -33.42 21.06 6.59
C ALA A 33 -32.23 21.96 6.24
N LEU A 34 -32.37 23.29 6.31
CA LEU A 34 -31.27 24.25 6.15
C LEU A 34 -30.25 24.12 7.29
N GLY A 35 -30.71 23.84 8.52
CA GLY A 35 -29.84 23.52 9.66
C GLY A 35 -29.05 22.24 9.44
N LEU A 36 -29.67 21.18 8.91
CA LEU A 36 -29.01 19.94 8.53
C LEU A 36 -28.12 20.10 7.30
N ILE A 37 -28.46 20.97 6.34
CA ILE A 37 -27.60 21.32 5.19
C ILE A 37 -26.40 22.16 5.65
N CYS A 38 -26.57 23.08 6.60
CA CYS A 38 -25.48 23.84 7.20
C CYS A 38 -24.61 22.95 8.12
N VAL A 39 -25.18 22.03 8.88
CA VAL A 39 -24.43 21.05 9.68
C VAL A 39 -23.72 20.04 8.78
N ALA A 40 -24.36 19.57 7.70
CA ALA A 40 -23.71 18.76 6.67
C ALA A 40 -22.59 19.54 5.99
N SER A 41 -22.80 20.81 5.63
CA SER A 41 -21.77 21.68 5.05
C SER A 41 -20.63 21.97 6.02
N LEU A 42 -20.89 22.09 7.32
CA LEU A 42 -19.87 22.27 8.37
C LEU A 42 -19.12 20.97 8.66
N ILE A 43 -19.78 19.81 8.61
CA ILE A 43 -19.15 18.49 8.68
C ILE A 43 -18.28 18.27 7.44
N GLN A 44 -18.80 18.56 6.25
CA GLN A 44 -18.12 18.46 4.96
C GLN A 44 -16.98 19.48 4.84
N GLN A 45 -17.07 20.66 5.46
CA GLN A 45 -15.95 21.59 5.64
C GLN A 45 -14.93 21.09 6.68
N ARG A 46 -15.35 20.40 7.74
CA ARG A 46 -14.43 19.76 8.70
C ARG A 46 -13.69 18.58 8.07
N ASP A 47 -14.37 17.80 7.25
CA ASP A 47 -13.77 16.76 6.41
C ASP A 47 -12.81 17.39 5.39
N LEU A 48 -13.21 18.44 4.67
CA LEU A 48 -12.29 19.18 3.78
C LEU A 48 -11.09 19.78 4.54
N GLN A 49 -11.21 20.11 5.83
CA GLN A 49 -10.08 20.62 6.63
C GLN A 49 -9.18 19.49 7.16
N LEU A 50 -9.73 18.36 7.61
CA LEU A 50 -8.95 17.17 7.99
C LEU A 50 -8.28 16.52 6.78
N GLN A 51 -8.97 16.48 5.64
CA GLN A 51 -8.38 16.19 4.34
C GLN A 51 -7.29 17.22 4.04
N ARG A 52 -7.56 18.54 3.97
CA ARG A 52 -6.52 19.57 3.71
C ARG A 52 -5.31 19.50 4.64
N LEU A 53 -5.45 19.05 5.88
CA LEU A 53 -4.33 18.78 6.80
C LEU A 53 -3.54 17.52 6.39
N ALA A 54 -4.23 16.42 6.05
CA ALA A 54 -3.62 15.23 5.45
C ALA A 54 -3.18 15.40 3.98
N VAL A 55 -3.49 16.53 3.34
CA VAL A 55 -3.35 16.76 1.87
C VAL A 55 -2.38 17.89 1.53
N ARG A 56 -2.10 18.77 2.50
CA ARG A 56 -0.75 19.34 2.66
C ARG A 56 0.33 18.24 2.83
N SER A 57 -0.08 16.97 2.95
CA SER A 57 0.76 15.77 2.86
C SER A 57 0.12 14.64 2.01
N LEU A 58 -0.22 14.94 0.74
CA LEU A 58 -0.61 14.01 -0.36
C LEU A 58 -2.11 13.66 -0.52
N HIS A 59 -2.78 14.31 -1.49
CA HIS A 59 -3.99 13.81 -2.18
C HIS A 59 -3.58 12.81 -3.30
N GLY A 60 -4.32 11.75 -3.67
CA GLY A 60 -5.56 11.20 -3.11
C GLY A 60 -6.44 10.46 -4.16
N ALA A 61 -6.73 9.18 -3.90
CA ALA A 61 -8.02 8.43 -3.95
C ALA A 61 -9.02 8.45 -5.17
N ASN A 62 -9.68 7.29 -5.38
CA ASN A 62 -11.02 6.95 -5.99
C ASN A 62 -11.29 7.18 -7.52
N GLU A 63 -12.22 6.49 -8.26
CA GLU A 63 -12.95 5.18 -8.09
C GLU A 63 -13.78 4.69 -9.36
N HIS A 64 -13.41 3.53 -9.95
CA HIS A 64 -14.21 2.51 -10.74
C HIS A 64 -14.63 2.76 -12.24
N ASP A 65 -15.21 1.86 -13.10
CA ASP A 65 -15.89 0.52 -13.00
C ASP A 65 -16.02 -0.31 -14.37
N ALA A 66 -16.30 -1.64 -14.31
CA ALA A 66 -16.75 -2.69 -15.31
C ALA A 66 -15.83 -3.46 -16.35
N ASN A 67 -15.98 -4.81 -16.50
CA ASN A 67 -15.31 -5.82 -17.42
C ASN A 67 -15.39 -5.55 -18.97
N GLY A 68 -14.81 -6.30 -19.94
CA GLY A 68 -13.79 -7.39 -19.99
C GLY A 68 -14.20 -8.62 -20.85
N LEU A 69 -13.27 -9.35 -21.52
CA LEU A 69 -13.42 -10.77 -21.96
C LEU A 69 -12.19 -11.43 -22.66
N ARG A 70 -11.54 -12.34 -21.92
CA ARG A 70 -10.90 -13.64 -22.32
C ARG A 70 -10.60 -13.92 -23.82
N GLY A 71 -9.31 -14.01 -24.18
CA GLY A 71 -8.81 -14.61 -25.43
C GLY A 71 -7.39 -15.18 -25.26
N GLN A 72 -7.07 -16.29 -25.93
CA GLN A 72 -5.74 -16.93 -25.86
C GLN A 72 -4.74 -16.18 -26.76
N MET A 73 -3.55 -15.87 -26.25
CA MET A 73 -2.50 -15.18 -27.01
C MET A 73 -1.48 -16.16 -27.60
N GLU A 74 -1.86 -16.81 -28.71
CA GLU A 74 -0.90 -17.28 -29.72
C GLU A 74 -1.15 -16.54 -31.04
N LEU A 75 -0.05 -16.13 -31.68
CA LEU A 75 0.05 -15.67 -33.07
C LEU A 75 -0.89 -14.54 -33.55
N MET A 76 -0.43 -13.29 -33.42
CA MET A 76 -0.36 -12.42 -34.60
C MET A 76 0.75 -11.36 -34.46
N GLN A 77 1.97 -11.72 -34.86
CA GLN A 77 2.98 -10.74 -35.22
C GLN A 77 2.74 -10.30 -36.67
N GLN A 78 2.03 -9.18 -36.85
CA GLN A 78 2.23 -8.34 -38.04
C GLN A 78 3.42 -7.40 -37.76
N PRO A 79 4.15 -6.92 -38.79
CA PRO A 79 5.27 -6.03 -38.57
C PRO A 79 4.79 -4.71 -37.96
N ALA A 80 5.47 -4.23 -36.92
CA ALA A 80 5.37 -2.83 -36.54
C ALA A 80 6.00 -1.98 -37.67
N GLU A 81 5.29 -0.96 -38.14
CA GLU A 81 5.77 -0.05 -39.18
C GLU A 81 6.80 0.93 -38.61
N ASP A 82 8.05 0.46 -38.53
CA ASP A 82 9.30 1.22 -38.34
C ASP A 82 9.35 2.23 -37.16
N ASP A 83 9.04 1.75 -35.95
CA ASP A 83 9.22 2.45 -34.66
C ASP A 83 10.69 2.90 -34.35
N ASN A 84 11.63 2.80 -35.30
CA ASN A 84 13.01 3.29 -35.13
C ASN A 84 13.16 4.81 -35.36
N ALA A 85 12.11 5.48 -35.86
CA ALA A 85 12.04 6.94 -35.86
C ALA A 85 11.64 7.45 -34.46
N ALA A 86 12.56 7.35 -33.49
CA ALA A 86 12.44 7.97 -32.19
C ALA A 86 12.56 9.50 -32.31
N ASP A 87 11.54 10.14 -32.90
CA ASP A 87 11.58 11.56 -33.24
C ASP A 87 11.72 12.42 -31.97
N ASP A 88 12.77 13.23 -31.96
CA ASP A 88 13.15 14.02 -30.80
C ASP A 88 12.07 15.06 -30.53
N LEU A 89 11.52 15.05 -29.32
CA LEU A 89 10.52 16.02 -28.90
C LEU A 89 11.05 17.47 -28.95
N SER A 90 12.37 17.68 -29.07
CA SER A 90 12.98 18.97 -29.38
C SER A 90 12.74 19.46 -30.83
N ASN A 91 12.45 18.57 -31.79
CA ASN A 91 12.05 18.92 -33.15
C ASN A 91 10.66 19.57 -33.22
N PHE A 92 9.86 19.46 -32.16
CA PHE A 92 8.48 19.93 -32.11
C PHE A 92 8.31 21.26 -31.38
N GLU A 93 7.31 22.03 -31.80
CA GLU A 93 6.75 23.18 -31.09
C GLU A 93 5.29 22.92 -30.74
N CYS A 94 4.80 23.48 -29.64
CA CYS A 94 3.38 23.42 -29.32
C CYS A 94 2.61 24.47 -30.14
N VAL A 95 1.43 24.07 -30.66
CA VAL A 95 0.49 24.95 -31.36
C VAL A 95 -0.62 25.42 -30.42
N GLY A 96 -1.17 24.53 -29.61
CA GLY A 96 -2.18 24.89 -28.59
C GLY A 96 -3.03 23.70 -28.13
N TRP A 97 -3.95 23.98 -27.21
CA TRP A 97 -5.02 23.07 -26.80
C TRP A 97 -6.21 23.19 -27.77
N LYS A 98 -6.73 22.03 -28.20
CA LYS A 98 -7.94 21.88 -28.99
C LYS A 98 -9.04 21.24 -28.16
N ALA A 99 -10.08 22.00 -27.88
CA ALA A 99 -11.22 21.51 -27.12
C ALA A 99 -12.15 20.69 -28.03
N ARG A 100 -12.65 19.57 -27.49
CA ARG A 100 -13.46 18.60 -28.21
C ARG A 100 -14.65 18.16 -27.33
N ARG A 101 -15.80 17.94 -27.94
CA ARG A 101 -17.09 17.66 -27.29
C ARG A 101 -17.21 16.20 -26.87
N ASP A 102 -18.36 15.87 -26.30
CA ASP A 102 -18.81 14.48 -26.09
C ASP A 102 -17.88 13.65 -25.17
N CYS A 103 -17.12 14.34 -24.31
CA CYS A 103 -16.09 13.78 -23.44
C CYS A 103 -15.04 12.91 -24.14
N SER A 104 -14.70 13.24 -25.40
CA SER A 104 -13.75 12.49 -26.22
C SER A 104 -12.75 13.41 -26.95
N PRO A 105 -11.45 13.05 -27.03
CA PRO A 105 -10.48 13.77 -27.86
C PRO A 105 -10.83 13.70 -29.35
N ASP A 106 -11.61 12.70 -29.77
CA ASP A 106 -12.02 12.50 -31.16
C ASP A 106 -13.44 13.07 -31.43
N GLY A 107 -14.14 13.59 -30.41
CA GLY A 107 -15.49 14.17 -30.49
C GLY A 107 -15.58 15.45 -31.34
N GLY A 108 -16.75 16.09 -31.45
CA GLY A 108 -16.91 17.31 -32.27
C GLY A 108 -16.01 18.47 -31.82
N PRO A 109 -15.55 19.38 -32.69
CA PRO A 109 -14.71 20.51 -32.28
C PRO A 109 -15.47 21.53 -31.42
N ASP A 110 -14.79 22.13 -30.43
CA ASP A 110 -15.35 23.19 -29.58
C ASP A 110 -14.48 24.46 -29.51
N PRO A 111 -14.35 25.23 -30.61
CA PRO A 111 -13.42 26.37 -30.70
C PRO A 111 -13.51 27.45 -29.60
N PRO A 112 -14.65 27.73 -28.95
CA PRO A 112 -14.70 28.66 -27.82
C PRO A 112 -13.84 28.26 -26.61
N ASN A 113 -13.42 26.99 -26.53
CA ASN A 113 -12.60 26.43 -25.46
C ASN A 113 -11.17 26.07 -25.89
N ASP A 114 -10.77 26.34 -27.14
CA ASP A 114 -9.37 26.27 -27.58
C ASP A 114 -8.48 27.23 -26.78
N ARG A 115 -7.21 26.86 -26.52
CA ARG A 115 -6.28 27.69 -25.72
C ARG A 115 -4.87 27.69 -26.31
N ALA A 116 -4.13 28.78 -26.06
CA ALA A 116 -2.70 28.83 -26.33
C ALA A 116 -1.93 27.83 -25.44
N CYS A 117 -0.70 27.48 -25.83
CA CYS A 117 0.12 26.47 -25.15
C CYS A 117 0.37 26.71 -23.65
N ASN A 118 0.36 27.97 -23.23
CA ASN A 118 0.54 28.38 -21.84
C ASN A 118 -0.76 28.36 -21.01
N GLY A 119 -1.90 28.08 -21.65
CA GLY A 119 -3.21 27.93 -21.02
C GLY A 119 -3.35 26.60 -20.31
N THR A 120 -4.05 26.62 -19.18
CA THR A 120 -4.26 25.44 -18.34
C THR A 120 -5.40 24.57 -18.90
N VAL A 121 -5.20 23.26 -18.85
CA VAL A 121 -6.20 22.21 -19.07
C VAL A 121 -6.46 21.51 -17.74
N HIS A 122 -7.73 21.31 -17.40
CA HIS A 122 -8.20 20.82 -16.11
C HIS A 122 -8.94 19.47 -16.23
N ASN A 123 -9.11 18.79 -15.09
CA ASN A 123 -10.09 17.70 -14.97
C ASN A 123 -11.50 18.15 -15.40
N GLY A 124 -12.23 17.24 -16.06
CA GLY A 124 -13.54 17.52 -16.65
C GLY A 124 -13.50 17.97 -18.11
N GLU A 125 -12.32 18.26 -18.67
CA GLU A 125 -12.18 18.73 -20.05
C GLU A 125 -11.78 17.61 -21.02
N SER A 126 -12.25 17.69 -22.28
CA SER A 126 -11.90 16.77 -23.36
C SER A 126 -11.30 17.49 -24.57
N GLY A 127 -10.35 16.85 -25.23
CA GLY A 127 -9.55 17.49 -26.27
C GLY A 127 -8.14 16.90 -26.39
N TYR A 128 -7.26 17.62 -27.06
CA TYR A 128 -5.84 17.26 -27.20
C TYR A 128 -4.97 18.51 -27.38
N CYS A 129 -3.67 18.37 -27.15
CA CYS A 129 -2.67 19.33 -27.55
C CYS A 129 -2.23 19.07 -29.00
N GLU A 130 -2.20 20.12 -29.82
CA GLU A 130 -1.53 20.09 -31.13
C GLU A 130 -0.06 20.47 -30.96
N ILE A 131 0.82 19.64 -31.51
CA ILE A 131 2.25 19.92 -31.66
C ILE A 131 2.62 19.87 -33.15
N ARG A 132 3.64 20.62 -33.55
CA ARG A 132 4.08 20.77 -34.94
C ARG A 132 5.55 20.49 -35.08
N HIS A 133 5.95 19.68 -36.06
CA HIS A 133 7.35 19.45 -36.37
C HIS A 133 7.94 20.67 -37.11
N LYS A 134 9.02 21.25 -36.57
CA LYS A 134 9.53 22.60 -36.94
C LYS A 134 10.01 22.74 -38.38
N VAL A 135 10.40 21.64 -39.05
CA VAL A 135 10.94 21.68 -40.43
C VAL A 135 9.89 21.31 -41.47
N THR A 136 9.22 20.17 -41.29
CA THR A 136 8.18 19.66 -42.20
C THR A 136 6.86 20.44 -42.10
N GLY A 137 6.57 21.05 -40.95
CA GLY A 137 5.28 21.71 -40.67
C GLY A 137 4.14 20.75 -40.35
N GLU A 138 4.41 19.44 -40.25
CA GLU A 138 3.44 18.40 -39.89
C GLU A 138 2.87 18.61 -38.48
N VAL A 139 1.59 18.28 -38.26
CA VAL A 139 0.87 18.51 -37.00
C VAL A 139 0.34 17.21 -36.43
N HIS A 140 0.67 16.94 -35.16
CA HIS A 140 0.30 15.72 -34.43
C HIS A 140 -0.57 16.05 -33.23
N GLN A 141 -1.45 15.12 -32.88
CA GLN A 141 -2.34 15.21 -31.72
C GLN A 141 -1.76 14.40 -30.56
N VAL A 142 -1.48 15.06 -29.45
CA VAL A 142 -0.90 14.45 -28.24
C VAL A 142 -1.64 14.94 -27.00
N MET A 143 -1.41 14.31 -25.84
CA MET A 143 -2.04 14.64 -24.57
C MET A 143 -3.57 14.55 -24.70
N LYS A 144 -4.05 13.40 -25.20
CA LYS A 144 -5.45 13.14 -25.57
C LYS A 144 -6.30 12.91 -24.32
N MET A 145 -7.15 13.88 -23.98
CA MET A 145 -8.01 13.83 -22.79
C MET A 145 -9.47 13.52 -23.12
N HIS A 146 -10.03 12.65 -22.30
CA HIS A 146 -11.45 12.55 -21.99
C HIS A 146 -11.73 13.32 -20.70
N CYS A 147 -13.01 13.65 -20.43
CA CYS A 147 -13.40 14.35 -19.19
C CYS A 147 -12.93 13.67 -17.89
N ASN A 148 -12.65 12.36 -17.93
CA ASN A 148 -12.16 11.55 -16.80
C ASN A 148 -10.68 11.15 -16.90
N SER A 149 -9.87 11.73 -17.80
CA SER A 149 -8.45 11.35 -17.94
C SER A 149 -7.57 11.80 -16.77
N LEU A 150 -7.92 12.92 -16.14
CA LEU A 150 -7.24 13.50 -14.98
C LEU A 150 -8.08 13.33 -13.70
N ARG A 151 -7.43 13.27 -12.53
CA ARG A 151 -8.12 13.39 -11.23
C ARG A 151 -8.58 14.83 -10.93
N PRO A 152 -9.57 15.04 -10.04
CA PRO A 152 -9.87 16.36 -9.48
C PRO A 152 -8.61 17.07 -8.94
N ASP A 153 -8.56 18.40 -9.10
CA ASP A 153 -7.41 19.28 -8.81
C ASP A 153 -6.13 19.02 -9.63
N VAL A 154 -6.09 18.03 -10.54
CA VAL A 154 -4.98 17.87 -11.49
C VAL A 154 -5.22 18.74 -12.71
N ALA A 155 -4.15 19.39 -13.17
CA ALA A 155 -4.13 20.25 -14.33
C ALA A 155 -2.72 20.25 -14.97
N PHE A 156 -2.67 20.55 -16.27
CA PHE A 156 -1.43 20.66 -17.05
C PHE A 156 -1.53 21.81 -18.06
N LYS A 157 -0.46 22.03 -18.83
CA LYS A 157 -0.47 22.88 -20.03
C LYS A 157 0.14 22.19 -21.25
N CYS A 158 -0.28 22.55 -22.45
CA CYS A 158 0.29 21.97 -23.68
C CYS A 158 1.76 22.34 -23.92
N GLU A 159 2.28 23.43 -23.34
CA GLU A 159 3.71 23.75 -23.35
C GLU A 159 4.59 22.71 -22.62
N GLU A 160 3.99 21.83 -21.80
CA GLU A 160 4.71 20.78 -21.07
C GLU A 160 4.90 19.47 -21.86
N PHE A 161 4.40 19.36 -23.10
CA PHE A 161 4.32 18.09 -23.86
C PHE A 161 5.63 17.27 -23.88
N ALA A 162 6.77 17.92 -24.14
CA ALA A 162 8.08 17.27 -24.21
C ALA A 162 8.56 16.71 -22.85
N THR A 163 8.00 17.20 -21.73
CA THR A 163 8.24 16.69 -20.38
C THR A 163 7.44 15.41 -20.13
N PHE A 164 6.19 15.38 -20.57
CA PHE A 164 5.28 14.25 -20.33
C PHE A 164 5.55 13.07 -21.27
N LEU A 165 5.51 13.31 -22.59
CA LEU A 165 5.76 12.26 -23.60
C LEU A 165 7.20 11.75 -23.52
N GLY A 166 8.12 12.59 -23.05
CA GLY A 166 9.51 12.21 -22.81
C GLY A 166 9.72 11.37 -21.54
N TYR A 167 8.75 11.26 -20.64
CA TYR A 167 8.95 10.59 -19.34
C TYR A 167 9.06 9.07 -19.50
N GLY A 168 8.05 8.43 -20.10
CA GLY A 168 8.06 7.00 -20.38
C GLY A 168 9.19 6.56 -21.32
N ARG A 169 9.51 7.38 -22.33
CA ARG A 169 10.61 7.14 -23.29
C ARG A 169 11.98 7.09 -22.61
N LYS A 170 12.31 8.10 -21.79
CA LYS A 170 13.58 8.16 -21.04
C LYS A 170 13.73 7.05 -20.00
N ALA A 171 12.63 6.43 -19.56
CA ALA A 171 12.68 5.32 -18.63
C ALA A 171 13.44 4.12 -19.18
N THR A 172 13.23 3.77 -20.47
CA THR A 172 13.90 2.62 -21.10
C THR A 172 15.38 2.83 -21.43
N GLU A 173 15.84 4.08 -21.44
CA GLU A 173 17.25 4.47 -21.59
C GLU A 173 18.00 4.51 -20.25
N TYR A 174 17.27 4.59 -19.13
CA TYR A 174 17.83 4.78 -17.81
C TYR A 174 18.58 3.54 -17.32
N VAL A 175 19.81 3.75 -16.85
CA VAL A 175 20.58 2.77 -16.07
C VAL A 175 20.80 3.38 -14.69
N HIS A 176 20.23 2.75 -13.67
CA HIS A 176 20.17 3.28 -12.30
C HIS A 176 21.55 3.39 -11.67
N ASP A 177 22.33 2.31 -11.77
CA ASP A 177 23.71 2.22 -11.34
C ASP A 177 24.52 1.48 -12.41
N LYS A 178 25.56 2.15 -12.92
CA LYS A 178 26.48 1.61 -13.95
C LYS A 178 27.57 0.71 -13.36
N THR A 179 27.69 0.67 -12.03
CA THR A 179 28.59 -0.20 -11.26
C THR A 179 27.87 -1.39 -10.63
N PHE A 180 26.56 -1.54 -10.91
CA PHE A 180 25.73 -2.60 -10.37
C PHE A 180 26.26 -3.99 -10.77
N SER A 181 26.43 -4.85 -9.78
CA SER A 181 26.62 -6.28 -9.99
C SER A 181 26.07 -7.07 -8.80
N MET A 182 25.62 -8.31 -9.06
CA MET A 182 25.21 -9.21 -7.99
C MET A 182 26.35 -9.51 -7.01
N GLU A 183 27.60 -9.46 -7.46
CA GLU A 183 28.78 -9.65 -6.61
C GLU A 183 28.96 -8.47 -5.63
N ASN A 184 28.82 -7.24 -6.11
CA ASN A 184 28.88 -6.03 -5.26
C ASN A 184 27.78 -6.07 -4.19
N CYS A 185 26.52 -6.36 -4.56
CA CYS A 185 25.42 -6.44 -3.58
C CYS A 185 25.62 -7.54 -2.51
N ARG A 186 26.27 -8.65 -2.86
CA ARG A 186 26.61 -9.74 -1.92
C ARG A 186 27.77 -9.36 -1.00
N LYS A 187 28.77 -8.66 -1.55
CA LYS A 187 29.88 -8.11 -0.75
C LYS A 187 29.36 -7.08 0.25
N GLU A 188 28.51 -6.15 -0.18
CA GLU A 188 27.89 -5.15 0.69
C GLU A 188 27.10 -5.78 1.85
N LEU A 189 26.40 -6.90 1.64
CA LEU A 189 25.76 -7.62 2.75
C LEU A 189 26.78 -8.07 3.80
N VAL A 190 27.92 -8.61 3.39
CA VAL A 190 28.98 -9.05 4.31
C VAL A 190 29.63 -7.86 4.99
N ASP A 191 29.97 -6.81 4.25
CA ASP A 191 30.56 -5.58 4.79
C ASP A 191 29.60 -4.88 5.78
N ASP A 192 28.29 -4.86 5.50
CA ASP A 192 27.24 -4.36 6.42
C ASP A 192 27.15 -5.21 7.70
N GLN A 193 27.26 -6.55 7.60
CA GLN A 193 27.23 -7.42 8.79
C GLN A 193 28.48 -7.24 9.66
N LEU A 194 29.66 -7.10 9.03
CA LEU A 194 30.92 -6.83 9.73
C LEU A 194 30.88 -5.46 10.44
N ALA A 195 30.32 -4.43 9.78
CA ALA A 195 30.11 -3.12 10.38
C ALA A 195 29.11 -3.17 11.56
N ALA A 196 28.01 -3.91 11.43
CA ALA A 196 27.05 -4.11 12.50
C ALA A 196 27.65 -4.86 13.71
N ALA A 197 28.40 -5.93 13.46
CA ALA A 197 29.11 -6.68 14.50
C ALA A 197 30.18 -5.83 15.22
N ALA A 198 30.93 -5.00 14.48
CA ALA A 198 31.87 -4.05 15.08
C ALA A 198 31.15 -3.01 15.96
N ALA A 199 30.07 -2.40 15.46
CA ALA A 199 29.28 -1.41 16.19
C ALA A 199 28.57 -1.98 17.44
N ALA A 200 28.27 -3.29 17.47
CA ALA A 200 27.74 -3.96 18.66
C ALA A 200 28.80 -4.21 19.75
N ASN A 201 30.08 -4.31 19.36
CA ASN A 201 31.22 -4.56 20.24
C ASN A 201 31.90 -3.27 20.76
N GLU A 202 31.67 -2.11 20.13
CA GLU A 202 32.11 -0.84 20.70
C GLU A 202 31.39 -0.58 22.03
N LYS A 203 32.16 -0.46 23.12
CA LYS A 203 31.62 0.03 24.40
C LYS A 203 31.01 1.42 24.19
N PRO A 204 29.82 1.73 24.73
CA PRO A 204 29.25 3.05 24.65
C PRO A 204 30.23 4.06 25.26
N LYS A 205 30.65 5.05 24.45
CA LYS A 205 31.53 6.13 24.91
C LYS A 205 30.78 6.93 25.96
N VAL A 206 31.10 6.69 27.23
CA VAL A 206 30.65 7.51 28.36
C VAL A 206 31.08 8.94 28.06
N ALA A 207 30.12 9.86 28.00
CA ALA A 207 30.40 11.27 27.75
C ALA A 207 31.16 11.85 28.96
N GLU A 208 32.47 12.00 28.82
CA GLU A 208 33.43 12.26 29.92
C GLU A 208 33.27 13.66 30.57
N GLY A 209 32.29 14.46 30.16
CA GLY A 209 31.95 15.76 30.76
C GLY A 209 30.92 15.72 31.90
N ASP A 210 30.01 14.74 31.94
CA ASP A 210 28.84 14.78 32.85
C ASP A 210 29.20 14.44 34.32
N MET A 211 30.29 13.69 34.54
CA MET A 211 30.75 13.38 35.91
C MET A 211 31.34 14.60 36.63
N VAL A 212 31.96 15.53 35.91
CA VAL A 212 32.52 16.76 36.48
C VAL A 212 31.41 17.73 36.89
N ASP A 213 30.36 17.86 36.07
CA ASP A 213 29.27 18.79 36.33
C ASP A 213 28.33 18.31 37.46
N LYS A 214 28.25 16.99 37.68
CA LYS A 214 27.57 16.40 38.86
C LYS A 214 28.32 16.61 40.17
N ILE A 215 29.65 16.57 40.17
CA ILE A 215 30.45 16.95 41.35
C ILE A 215 30.29 18.45 41.69
N ARG A 216 30.02 19.29 40.68
CA ARG A 216 29.86 20.74 40.83
C ARG A 216 28.51 21.16 41.44
N ARG A 217 27.51 20.27 41.47
CA ARG A 217 26.17 20.51 42.03
C ARG A 217 26.02 19.67 43.30
N GLY A 218 26.49 20.21 44.42
CA GLY A 218 26.62 19.47 45.69
C GLY A 218 25.32 18.81 46.17
N VAL A 219 25.24 17.50 46.00
CA VAL A 219 24.23 16.60 46.58
C VAL A 219 24.98 15.57 47.41
N GLU A 220 24.59 15.40 48.68
CA GLU A 220 25.32 14.55 49.62
C GLU A 220 25.17 13.06 49.31
N LEU A 221 26.28 12.32 49.29
CA LEU A 221 26.28 10.86 49.17
C LEU A 221 25.89 10.21 50.51
N SER A 222 24.58 10.02 50.74
CA SER A 222 24.13 9.12 51.80
C SER A 222 24.43 7.67 51.43
N ARG A 223 25.18 6.97 52.30
CA ARG A 223 25.54 5.56 52.12
C ARG A 223 24.48 4.63 52.70
N THR A 224 23.76 3.90 51.84
CA THR A 224 23.05 2.67 52.22
C THR A 224 23.40 1.55 51.24
N THR A 225 24.29 0.65 51.67
CA THR A 225 24.72 -0.51 50.87
C THR A 225 23.74 -1.67 51.03
N ALA A 226 22.87 -1.86 50.03
CA ALA A 226 22.24 -3.15 49.76
C ALA A 226 23.20 -4.04 48.95
N PRO A 227 23.18 -5.38 49.12
CA PRO A 227 24.14 -6.26 48.45
C PRO A 227 23.84 -6.41 46.95
N ALA A 228 24.86 -6.27 46.11
CA ALA A 228 24.76 -6.60 44.70
C ALA A 228 24.66 -8.12 44.53
N ARG A 229 23.46 -8.60 44.15
CA ARG A 229 23.24 -9.95 43.65
C ARG A 229 22.32 -9.90 42.42
N ASP A 230 22.58 -10.84 41.51
CA ASP A 230 21.64 -11.35 40.50
C ASP A 230 21.20 -10.40 39.36
N ILE A 231 22.07 -9.45 38.97
CA ILE A 231 22.10 -8.93 37.57
C ILE A 231 23.49 -9.08 36.94
N PRO A 232 23.90 -10.31 36.58
CA PRO A 232 24.80 -10.50 35.42
C PRO A 232 24.32 -11.53 34.39
N GLN A 233 23.24 -12.27 34.65
CA GLN A 233 22.93 -13.53 33.93
C GLN A 233 22.06 -13.41 32.67
N LEU A 234 21.60 -12.21 32.29
CA LEU A 234 20.85 -11.96 31.04
C LEU A 234 21.56 -11.01 30.07
N ARG A 235 22.89 -11.15 29.96
CA ARG A 235 23.61 -10.82 28.72
C ARG A 235 24.13 -12.10 28.07
N ILE A 236 23.26 -12.78 27.33
CA ILE A 236 23.73 -13.63 26.24
C ILE A 236 24.12 -12.67 25.11
N GLU A 237 25.42 -12.41 24.97
CA GLU A 237 25.96 -11.65 23.84
C GLU A 237 25.90 -12.54 22.59
N LEU A 238 24.68 -12.67 22.03
CA LEU A 238 24.41 -13.32 20.76
C LEU A 238 25.21 -12.59 19.67
N PRO A 239 26.16 -13.26 19.00
CA PRO A 239 26.91 -12.62 17.93
C PRO A 239 25.95 -12.28 16.79
N ILE A 240 26.01 -11.03 16.31
CA ILE A 240 25.44 -10.67 15.01
C ILE A 240 26.08 -11.60 13.97
N VAL A 241 25.27 -12.16 13.08
CA VAL A 241 25.70 -13.17 12.11
C VAL A 241 26.66 -12.55 11.09
N ALA A 242 27.95 -12.58 11.42
CA ALA A 242 29.06 -12.10 10.59
C ALA A 242 29.42 -13.05 9.45
N THR A 243 28.83 -14.25 9.42
CA THR A 243 28.96 -15.21 8.31
C THR A 243 27.95 -14.91 7.21
N PRO A 244 28.29 -15.02 5.92
CA PRO A 244 27.32 -14.86 4.84
C PRO A 244 26.20 -15.93 4.89
N PRO A 245 25.03 -15.67 4.28
CA PRO A 245 23.97 -16.68 4.16
C PRO A 245 24.45 -17.91 3.38
N PRO A 246 23.92 -19.11 3.67
CA PRO A 246 24.37 -20.37 3.07
C PRO A 246 24.09 -20.46 1.56
N SER A 247 23.24 -19.58 1.02
CA SER A 247 23.02 -19.42 -0.41
C SER A 247 22.56 -18.01 -0.73
N PHE A 248 23.03 -17.49 -1.86
CA PHE A 248 22.56 -16.24 -2.46
C PHE A 248 21.49 -16.47 -3.55
N LYS A 249 20.99 -17.70 -3.75
CA LYS A 249 19.99 -18.00 -4.80
C LYS A 249 18.63 -17.37 -4.48
N ARG A 250 18.17 -17.47 -3.24
CA ARG A 250 16.82 -17.09 -2.78
C ARG A 250 16.86 -16.45 -1.42
N GLY A 251 16.02 -15.45 -1.19
CA GLY A 251 15.82 -14.85 0.13
C GLY A 251 14.57 -13.98 0.18
N ILE A 252 14.22 -13.57 1.40
CA ILE A 252 13.10 -12.67 1.69
C ILE A 252 13.67 -11.29 2.01
N VAL A 253 13.02 -10.22 1.54
CA VAL A 253 13.40 -8.83 1.78
C VAL A 253 12.27 -8.14 2.52
N PHE A 254 12.58 -7.50 3.65
CA PHE A 254 11.71 -6.51 4.30
C PHE A 254 12.41 -5.15 4.30
N VAL A 255 11.62 -4.08 4.14
CA VAL A 255 12.04 -2.74 4.60
C VAL A 255 11.52 -2.53 6.01
N VAL A 256 12.35 -1.99 6.89
CA VAL A 256 12.05 -1.83 8.31
C VAL A 256 12.25 -0.38 8.79
N TYR A 257 11.36 0.06 9.68
CA TYR A 257 11.50 1.25 10.50
C TYR A 257 10.99 0.96 11.92
N GLU A 258 11.45 1.69 12.94
CA GLU A 258 11.30 1.29 14.37
C GLU A 258 9.88 0.87 14.76
N LYS A 259 8.86 1.66 14.38
CA LYS A 259 7.45 1.38 14.69
C LYS A 259 6.90 0.07 14.13
N MET A 260 7.58 -0.54 13.16
CA MET A 260 7.19 -1.82 12.55
C MET A 260 8.09 -2.98 12.97
N LEU A 261 9.17 -2.77 13.74
CA LEU A 261 10.11 -3.84 14.10
C LEU A 261 9.43 -4.98 14.88
N GLN A 262 8.41 -4.71 15.69
CA GLN A 262 7.61 -5.74 16.35
C GLN A 262 6.80 -6.58 15.33
N SER A 263 6.23 -5.95 14.31
CA SER A 263 5.47 -6.62 13.24
C SER A 263 6.40 -7.49 12.37
N VAL A 264 7.57 -6.97 12.01
CA VAL A 264 8.63 -7.74 11.33
C VAL A 264 9.12 -8.90 12.18
N TYR A 265 9.31 -8.67 13.49
CA TYR A 265 9.69 -9.72 14.44
C TYR A 265 8.67 -10.87 14.42
N ALA A 266 7.38 -10.56 14.54
CA ALA A 266 6.32 -11.55 14.48
C ALA A 266 6.23 -12.26 13.12
N SER A 267 6.45 -11.56 12.00
CA SER A 267 6.47 -12.17 10.66
C SER A 267 7.64 -13.15 10.51
N VAL A 268 8.86 -12.77 10.89
CA VAL A 268 10.04 -13.65 10.84
C VAL A 268 9.92 -14.82 11.82
N ARG A 269 9.46 -14.60 13.07
CA ARG A 269 9.19 -15.69 14.03
C ARG A 269 8.14 -16.66 13.50
N SER A 270 7.08 -16.16 12.87
CA SER A 270 6.07 -16.99 12.21
C SER A 270 6.68 -17.84 11.10
N LEU A 271 7.43 -17.24 10.17
CA LEU A 271 8.14 -17.94 9.10
C LEU A 271 9.03 -19.07 9.63
N ARG A 272 9.83 -18.82 10.67
CA ARG A 272 10.68 -19.85 11.32
C ARG A 272 9.84 -20.94 12.00
N SER A 273 8.72 -20.59 12.65
CA SER A 273 7.80 -21.57 13.26
C SER A 273 7.11 -22.48 12.23
N MET A 274 7.04 -22.06 10.96
CA MET A 274 6.51 -22.83 9.83
C MET A 274 7.61 -23.59 9.07
N GLY A 275 8.84 -23.62 9.59
CA GLY A 275 9.97 -24.34 8.98
C GLY A 275 10.69 -23.61 7.85
N CYS A 276 10.31 -22.37 7.50
CA CYS A 276 10.95 -21.62 6.43
C CYS A 276 12.41 -21.35 6.75
N THR A 277 13.33 -21.79 5.89
CA THR A 277 14.79 -21.65 6.04
C THR A 277 15.39 -20.50 5.22
N LEU A 278 14.58 -19.77 4.45
CA LEU A 278 15.08 -18.69 3.59
C LEU A 278 15.77 -17.57 4.41
N PRO A 279 16.95 -17.09 4.01
CA PRO A 279 17.60 -15.95 4.65
C PRO A 279 16.78 -14.67 4.45
N VAL A 280 16.84 -13.77 5.43
CA VAL A 280 16.04 -12.53 5.43
C VAL A 280 16.94 -11.30 5.42
N GLU A 281 16.79 -10.41 4.43
CA GLU A 281 17.38 -9.06 4.47
C GLU A 281 16.41 -8.07 5.13
N LEU A 282 16.92 -7.29 6.09
CA LEU A 282 16.23 -6.23 6.81
C LEU A 282 16.84 -4.88 6.41
N TRP A 283 16.21 -4.23 5.43
CA TRP A 283 16.67 -2.96 4.88
C TRP A 283 16.16 -1.79 5.72
N TYR A 284 17.08 -0.98 6.26
CA TYR A 284 16.75 0.13 7.18
C TYR A 284 17.43 1.44 6.77
N LYS A 285 16.87 2.57 7.20
CA LYS A 285 17.53 3.89 7.13
C LYS A 285 18.01 4.31 8.50
N ARG A 286 19.28 4.72 8.64
CA ARG A 286 19.85 5.19 9.92
C ARG A 286 19.13 6.42 10.51
N SER A 287 18.41 7.18 9.68
CA SER A 287 17.53 8.28 10.09
C SER A 287 16.18 7.84 10.69
N GLU A 288 15.80 6.57 10.51
CA GLU A 288 14.47 6.02 10.82
C GLU A 288 14.58 4.73 11.67
N THR A 289 15.81 4.26 11.95
CA THR A 289 16.11 3.10 12.80
C THR A 289 17.53 3.12 13.33
N ASN A 290 17.66 2.95 14.64
CA ASN A 290 18.91 2.61 15.32
C ASN A 290 19.36 1.18 14.94
N PRO A 291 20.52 0.97 14.29
CA PRO A 291 20.99 -0.38 13.93
C PRO A 291 21.33 -1.25 15.15
N SER A 292 21.48 -0.66 16.34
CA SER A 292 21.64 -1.39 17.59
C SER A 292 20.33 -1.76 18.30
N HIS A 293 19.16 -1.52 17.69
CA HIS A 293 17.86 -1.84 18.29
C HIS A 293 17.78 -3.32 18.72
N PRO A 294 17.27 -3.65 19.93
CA PRO A 294 17.27 -5.02 20.45
C PRO A 294 16.65 -6.06 19.50
N LEU A 295 15.51 -5.75 18.88
CA LEU A 295 14.87 -6.64 17.90
C LEU A 295 15.74 -6.96 16.68
N LEU A 296 16.58 -6.02 16.21
CA LEU A 296 17.51 -6.29 15.09
C LEU A 296 18.65 -7.23 15.52
N ARG A 297 19.15 -7.08 16.75
CA ARG A 297 20.16 -7.97 17.33
C ARG A 297 19.61 -9.39 17.53
N GLU A 298 18.37 -9.52 17.99
CA GLU A 298 17.68 -10.80 18.15
C GLU A 298 17.37 -11.47 16.79
N LEU A 299 16.85 -10.70 15.81
CA LEU A 299 16.54 -11.19 14.46
C LEU A 299 17.79 -11.68 13.72
N THR A 300 18.89 -10.94 13.80
CA THR A 300 20.18 -11.36 13.24
C THR A 300 20.73 -12.57 13.99
N GLY A 301 20.88 -12.47 15.31
CA GLY A 301 21.55 -13.49 16.13
C GLY A 301 20.85 -14.86 16.24
N ARG A 302 19.52 -14.94 16.11
CA ARG A 302 18.77 -16.22 16.24
C ARG A 302 17.96 -16.64 15.02
N TYR A 303 17.51 -15.70 14.18
CA TYR A 303 16.49 -15.99 13.17
C TYR A 303 16.97 -15.86 11.72
N GLY A 304 18.29 -15.85 11.49
CA GLY A 304 18.87 -15.90 10.15
C GLY A 304 18.51 -14.68 9.30
N ALA A 305 18.41 -13.53 9.94
CA ALA A 305 18.25 -12.24 9.29
C ALA A 305 19.59 -11.49 9.19
N TYR A 306 19.65 -10.53 8.28
CA TYR A 306 20.84 -9.76 7.95
C TYR A 306 20.42 -8.30 7.76
N VAL A 307 21.16 -7.33 8.29
CA VAL A 307 20.81 -5.91 8.18
C VAL A 307 21.46 -5.27 6.95
N ARG A 308 20.74 -4.43 6.21
CA ARG A 308 21.27 -3.68 5.06
C ARG A 308 20.94 -2.20 5.19
N GLU A 309 21.93 -1.34 4.99
CA GLU A 309 21.74 0.11 5.14
C GLU A 309 21.31 0.76 3.82
N ILE A 310 20.14 1.40 3.81
CA ILE A 310 19.70 2.26 2.70
C ILE A 310 20.48 3.58 2.79
N ARG A 311 21.47 3.73 1.90
CA ARG A 311 22.41 4.88 1.87
C ARG A 311 22.01 6.00 0.92
N ASP A 312 21.21 5.72 -0.09
CA ASP A 312 20.73 6.75 -1.03
C ASP A 312 19.61 7.60 -0.39
N PRO A 313 19.73 8.94 -0.32
CA PRO A 313 18.68 9.78 0.27
C PRO A 313 17.36 9.76 -0.53
N ARG A 314 17.40 9.42 -1.83
CA ARG A 314 16.21 9.35 -2.71
C ARG A 314 15.31 8.18 -2.33
N ALA A 315 15.91 7.05 -1.91
CA ALA A 315 15.18 5.92 -1.32
C ALA A 315 14.52 6.39 -0.01
N SER A 316 13.23 6.71 -0.09
CA SER A 316 12.47 7.34 0.99
C SER A 316 11.00 6.97 0.87
N LYS A 317 10.33 6.80 2.02
CA LYS A 317 8.94 6.29 2.07
C LYS A 317 8.84 5.00 1.24
N PHE A 318 7.86 4.93 0.35
CA PHE A 318 7.62 3.88 -0.65
C PHE A 318 8.86 3.45 -1.46
N TYR A 319 9.71 4.41 -1.88
CA TYR A 319 10.85 4.15 -2.77
C TYR A 319 12.05 3.45 -2.09
N THR A 320 11.91 3.12 -0.80
CA THR A 320 12.83 2.21 -0.09
C THR A 320 12.68 0.76 -0.55
N LYS A 321 11.45 0.34 -0.88
CA LYS A 321 11.14 -1.03 -1.33
C LYS A 321 11.80 -1.36 -2.66
N THR A 322 11.69 -0.46 -3.63
CA THR A 322 12.30 -0.61 -4.96
C THR A 322 13.83 -0.65 -4.86
N TYR A 323 14.41 0.19 -4.02
CA TYR A 323 15.85 0.18 -3.71
C TYR A 323 16.29 -1.15 -3.05
N ALA A 324 15.56 -1.64 -2.04
CA ALA A 324 15.85 -2.92 -1.39
C ALA A 324 15.80 -4.11 -2.36
N VAL A 325 14.80 -4.15 -3.26
CA VAL A 325 14.74 -5.14 -4.36
C VAL A 325 15.88 -4.94 -5.36
N PHE A 326 16.28 -3.70 -5.68
CA PHE A 326 17.36 -3.44 -6.63
C PHE A 326 18.74 -3.86 -6.09
N TYR A 327 19.05 -3.61 -4.80
CA TYR A 327 20.39 -3.82 -4.21
C TYR A 327 20.53 -5.07 -3.29
N SER A 328 19.50 -5.94 -3.25
CA SER A 328 19.55 -7.21 -2.50
C SER A 328 20.76 -8.09 -2.86
N ALA A 329 21.26 -8.88 -1.92
CA ALA A 329 22.26 -9.89 -2.19
C ALA A 329 21.71 -11.13 -2.95
N PHE A 330 20.39 -11.35 -2.96
CA PHE A 330 19.76 -12.58 -3.47
C PHE A 330 19.38 -12.51 -4.95
N ASP A 331 19.69 -13.53 -5.74
CA ASP A 331 19.34 -13.61 -7.16
C ASP A 331 17.81 -13.59 -7.38
N GLN A 332 17.08 -14.28 -6.51
CA GLN A 332 15.62 -14.34 -6.47
C GLN A 332 15.14 -13.79 -5.12
N VAL A 333 14.26 -12.79 -5.15
CA VAL A 333 13.77 -12.06 -3.95
C VAL A 333 12.26 -12.21 -3.82
N LEU A 334 11.79 -12.54 -2.63
CA LEU A 334 10.42 -12.25 -2.19
C LEU A 334 10.44 -10.99 -1.33
N LEU A 335 9.94 -9.87 -1.84
CA LEU A 335 9.66 -8.68 -1.03
C LEU A 335 8.39 -8.95 -0.21
N LEU A 336 8.40 -8.58 1.07
CA LEU A 336 7.21 -8.50 1.92
C LEU A 336 7.19 -7.17 2.68
N ASP A 337 6.02 -6.55 2.76
CA ASP A 337 5.78 -5.44 3.69
C ASP A 337 5.78 -5.93 5.15
N ALA A 338 6.15 -5.04 6.06
CA ALA A 338 6.35 -5.36 7.48
C ALA A 338 5.08 -5.85 8.22
N ASP A 339 3.90 -5.63 7.64
CA ASP A 339 2.59 -6.07 8.13
C ASP A 339 1.89 -7.06 7.17
N ASN A 340 2.69 -7.71 6.33
CA ASN A 340 2.27 -8.77 5.44
C ASN A 340 2.77 -10.13 5.94
N PHE A 341 1.85 -11.07 6.14
CA PHE A 341 2.13 -12.32 6.86
C PHE A 341 1.84 -13.54 6.00
N ALA A 342 2.85 -14.38 5.81
CA ALA A 342 2.68 -15.68 5.17
C ALA A 342 1.88 -16.63 6.07
N VAL A 343 0.96 -17.41 5.48
CA VAL A 343 0.14 -18.40 6.22
C VAL A 343 0.73 -19.81 6.26
N ARG A 344 1.79 -20.03 5.47
CA ARG A 344 2.63 -21.24 5.35
C ARG A 344 4.05 -20.81 4.94
N ASP A 345 5.01 -21.73 4.89
CA ASP A 345 6.32 -21.45 4.28
C ASP A 345 6.16 -21.03 2.81
N PRO A 346 6.61 -19.82 2.38
CA PRO A 346 6.50 -19.37 1.00
C PRO A 346 7.58 -19.96 0.06
N THR A 347 8.50 -20.79 0.54
CA THR A 347 9.67 -21.28 -0.25
C THR A 347 9.26 -21.95 -1.57
N TYR A 348 8.15 -22.70 -1.59
CA TYR A 348 7.64 -23.36 -2.80
C TYR A 348 7.27 -22.38 -3.94
N LEU A 349 6.94 -21.12 -3.65
CA LEU A 349 6.62 -20.12 -4.68
C LEU A 349 7.76 -19.96 -5.69
N PHE A 350 9.01 -20.06 -5.21
CA PHE A 350 10.20 -19.97 -6.03
C PHE A 350 10.43 -21.19 -6.95
N ASP A 351 9.64 -22.26 -6.82
CA ASP A 351 9.69 -23.47 -7.66
C ASP A 351 8.39 -23.68 -8.46
N THR A 352 7.41 -22.77 -8.36
CA THR A 352 6.21 -22.78 -9.20
C THR A 352 6.57 -22.65 -10.69
N PRO A 353 5.87 -23.34 -11.62
CA PRO A 353 6.08 -23.18 -13.06
C PRO A 353 6.00 -21.73 -13.53
N GLN A 354 5.07 -20.97 -12.96
CA GLN A 354 4.87 -19.54 -13.20
C GLN A 354 6.15 -18.74 -12.91
N PHE A 355 6.73 -18.89 -11.71
CA PHE A 355 7.97 -18.17 -11.40
C PHE A 355 9.20 -18.70 -12.15
N GLN A 356 9.26 -20.00 -12.47
CA GLN A 356 10.36 -20.57 -13.24
C GLN A 356 10.34 -20.10 -14.71
N ASN A 357 9.16 -19.96 -15.32
CA ASN A 357 8.99 -19.49 -16.69
C ASN A 357 9.14 -17.97 -16.78
N ASP A 358 8.32 -17.22 -16.03
CA ASP A 358 8.22 -15.77 -16.18
C ASP A 358 9.28 -15.01 -15.39
N GLY A 359 9.88 -15.61 -14.36
CA GLY A 359 10.86 -14.96 -13.48
C GLY A 359 10.29 -13.87 -12.57
N ALA A 360 8.99 -13.60 -12.61
CA ALA A 360 8.32 -12.68 -11.70
C ALA A 360 6.89 -13.16 -11.41
N ILE A 361 6.45 -13.10 -10.16
CA ILE A 361 5.04 -13.17 -9.77
C ILE A 361 4.65 -11.85 -9.11
N PHE A 362 3.56 -11.26 -9.59
CA PHE A 362 2.88 -10.11 -9.00
C PHE A 362 1.47 -10.50 -8.56
N TRP A 363 0.95 -9.76 -7.58
CA TRP A 363 -0.35 -9.99 -6.98
C TRP A 363 -1.32 -8.85 -7.29
N PRO A 364 -2.61 -9.15 -7.49
CA PRO A 364 -3.63 -8.14 -7.73
C PRO A 364 -3.92 -7.33 -6.46
N ASP A 365 -4.12 -6.02 -6.62
CA ASP A 365 -4.82 -5.18 -5.64
C ASP A 365 -6.34 -5.39 -5.79
N PHE A 366 -7.18 -4.81 -4.92
CA PHE A 366 -8.65 -4.86 -5.02
C PHE A 366 -9.22 -4.20 -6.29
N TRP A 367 -8.38 -3.64 -7.15
CA TRP A 367 -8.76 -2.68 -8.18
C TRP A 367 -8.32 -3.14 -9.59
N ARG A 368 -9.09 -2.76 -10.60
CA ARG A 368 -8.85 -3.04 -12.04
C ARG A 368 -8.90 -1.73 -12.83
N PRO A 369 -8.59 -1.64 -14.14
CA PRO A 369 -8.58 -0.37 -14.86
C PRO A 369 -10.00 0.17 -14.94
N LYS A 370 -10.94 -0.69 -15.32
CA LYS A 370 -12.36 -0.51 -15.10
C LYS A 370 -12.78 -1.21 -13.79
N LYS A 371 -12.24 -0.74 -12.65
CA LYS A 371 -12.63 -0.86 -11.22
C LYS A 371 -11.48 -0.23 -10.37
N THR A 372 -11.03 0.98 -10.70
CA THR A 372 -9.75 1.60 -10.25
C THR A 372 -9.96 2.61 -9.11
N ILE A 373 -9.29 2.54 -7.95
CA ILE A 373 -9.23 3.71 -7.04
C ILE A 373 -7.99 4.60 -7.28
N PHE A 374 -7.17 4.29 -8.28
CA PHE A 374 -5.93 5.02 -8.55
C PHE A 374 -5.91 5.85 -9.85
N ASN A 375 -7.07 6.05 -10.46
CA ASN A 375 -7.22 6.70 -11.77
C ASN A 375 -6.38 5.99 -12.86
N ILE A 376 -6.45 4.66 -12.94
CA ILE A 376 -5.72 3.79 -13.89
C ILE A 376 -6.70 3.20 -14.93
N GLN A 377 -7.84 3.85 -15.19
CA GLN A 377 -8.80 3.47 -16.24
C GLN A 377 -8.23 3.65 -17.66
N PRO A 378 -8.80 3.01 -18.70
CA PRO A 378 -8.22 3.05 -20.05
C PRO A 378 -8.05 4.44 -20.66
N THR A 379 -8.83 5.43 -20.22
CA THR A 379 -8.73 6.83 -20.66
C THR A 379 -7.75 7.68 -19.83
N SER A 380 -7.08 7.12 -18.82
CA SER A 380 -6.22 7.87 -17.90
C SER A 380 -4.95 8.41 -18.56
N PHE A 381 -4.53 9.62 -18.16
CA PHE A 381 -3.28 10.22 -18.62
C PHE A 381 -2.02 9.45 -18.15
N VAL A 382 -2.16 8.46 -17.26
CA VAL A 382 -1.04 7.58 -16.86
C VAL A 382 -0.43 6.84 -18.05
N TRP A 383 -1.26 6.38 -19.00
CA TRP A 383 -0.81 5.60 -20.15
C TRP A 383 0.11 6.41 -21.07
N GLU A 384 -0.27 7.65 -21.37
CA GLU A 384 0.50 8.54 -22.25
C GLU A 384 1.76 9.11 -21.57
N VAL A 385 1.73 9.37 -20.26
CA VAL A 385 2.92 9.82 -19.50
C VAL A 385 3.94 8.69 -19.33
N PHE A 386 3.49 7.46 -19.09
CA PHE A 386 4.36 6.29 -18.96
C PHE A 386 4.73 5.67 -20.33
N ASP A 387 4.16 6.18 -21.42
CA ASP A 387 4.36 5.72 -22.79
C ASP A 387 4.03 4.22 -22.93
N LEU A 388 2.78 3.90 -22.55
CA LEU A 388 2.19 2.56 -22.41
C LEU A 388 0.81 2.50 -23.07
N GLN A 389 0.41 1.31 -23.50
CA GLN A 389 -0.97 1.03 -23.90
C GLN A 389 -1.82 0.58 -22.69
N PRO A 390 -3.12 0.94 -22.62
CA PRO A 390 -4.04 0.41 -21.62
C PRO A 390 -4.17 -1.11 -21.67
N VAL A 391 -4.26 -1.75 -20.50
CA VAL A 391 -4.40 -3.21 -20.35
C VAL A 391 -5.55 -3.57 -19.42
N ASP A 392 -6.40 -4.55 -19.77
CA ASP A 392 -7.44 -5.08 -18.88
C ASP A 392 -6.88 -6.20 -17.97
N MET A 393 -6.23 -5.77 -16.89
CA MET A 393 -5.75 -6.62 -15.81
C MET A 393 -5.84 -5.86 -14.48
N PHE A 394 -5.86 -6.58 -13.36
CA PHE A 394 -5.80 -5.96 -12.04
C PHE A 394 -4.62 -4.98 -11.91
N GLU A 395 -4.85 -3.91 -11.15
CA GLU A 395 -3.77 -3.12 -10.56
C GLU A 395 -2.93 -4.01 -9.63
N GLN A 396 -1.69 -3.60 -9.35
CA GLN A 396 -0.72 -4.43 -8.65
C GLN A 396 -0.52 -4.00 -7.19
N GLU A 397 -0.72 -4.94 -6.26
CA GLU A 397 -0.35 -4.79 -4.85
C GLU A 397 1.18 -4.91 -4.72
N SER A 398 1.79 -3.95 -4.04
CA SER A 398 3.24 -3.84 -3.83
C SER A 398 3.70 -4.35 -2.46
N GLY A 399 2.75 -4.68 -1.57
CA GLY A 399 3.01 -5.34 -0.28
C GLY A 399 3.65 -6.73 -0.39
N GLN A 400 3.62 -7.35 -1.57
CA GLN A 400 4.41 -8.53 -1.91
C GLN A 400 4.74 -8.58 -3.42
N VAL A 401 5.99 -8.87 -3.76
CA VAL A 401 6.42 -9.22 -5.13
C VAL A 401 7.52 -10.28 -5.10
N LEU A 402 7.51 -11.21 -6.05
CA LEU A 402 8.51 -12.28 -6.17
C LEU A 402 9.26 -12.08 -7.50
N ILE A 403 10.56 -11.78 -7.45
CA ILE A 403 11.33 -11.33 -8.63
C ILE A 403 12.68 -12.06 -8.73
N ASN A 404 12.95 -12.66 -9.89
CA ASN A 404 14.28 -13.09 -10.33
C ASN A 404 15.02 -11.89 -10.95
N ARG A 405 15.87 -11.26 -10.14
CA ARG A 405 16.56 -10.00 -10.49
C ARG A 405 17.56 -10.16 -11.63
N LYS A 406 18.05 -11.39 -11.87
CA LYS A 406 18.93 -11.71 -13.00
C LYS A 406 18.21 -11.70 -14.35
N MET A 407 16.95 -12.11 -14.40
CA MET A 407 16.13 -12.04 -15.62
C MET A 407 15.70 -10.60 -15.88
N HIS A 408 15.27 -9.90 -14.83
CA HIS A 408 14.50 -8.65 -14.95
C HIS A 408 15.29 -7.36 -14.75
N LEU A 409 16.60 -7.36 -14.98
CA LEU A 409 17.44 -6.16 -14.79
C LEU A 409 16.97 -4.97 -15.65
N LYS A 410 16.43 -5.20 -16.86
CA LYS A 410 15.84 -4.14 -17.70
C LYS A 410 14.64 -3.48 -17.00
N ALA A 411 13.70 -4.28 -16.50
CA ALA A 411 12.52 -3.80 -15.77
C ALA A 411 12.88 -3.14 -14.43
N LEU A 412 13.86 -3.69 -13.70
CA LEU A 412 14.37 -3.11 -12.46
C LEU A 412 14.99 -1.73 -12.66
N ASN A 413 15.66 -1.48 -13.79
CA ASN A 413 16.15 -0.15 -14.12
C ASN A 413 14.99 0.83 -14.38
N VAL A 414 13.97 0.44 -15.15
CA VAL A 414 12.76 1.27 -15.37
C VAL A 414 12.00 1.53 -14.07
N LEU A 415 11.89 0.54 -13.18
CA LEU A 415 11.31 0.69 -11.84
C LEU A 415 12.07 1.75 -11.01
N MET A 416 13.40 1.72 -11.03
CA MET A 416 14.22 2.71 -10.35
C MET A 416 14.16 4.08 -11.02
N TYR A 417 13.99 4.16 -12.35
CA TYR A 417 13.70 5.44 -13.01
C TYR A 417 12.43 6.07 -12.45
N TYR A 418 11.33 5.31 -12.39
CA TYR A 418 10.07 5.83 -11.83
C TYR A 418 10.23 6.23 -10.36
N ALA A 419 10.75 5.33 -9.53
CA ALA A 419 10.89 5.57 -8.09
C ALA A 419 11.78 6.78 -7.76
N PHE A 420 12.84 7.04 -8.55
CA PHE A 420 13.82 8.09 -8.25
C PHE A 420 13.66 9.36 -9.11
N ASN A 421 12.71 9.38 -10.05
CA ASN A 421 12.28 10.57 -10.80
C ASN A 421 10.75 10.80 -10.70
N PRO A 422 10.11 10.73 -9.51
CA PRO A 422 8.65 10.60 -9.40
C PRO A 422 7.87 11.91 -9.63
N SER A 423 8.55 13.04 -9.76
CA SER A 423 7.97 14.40 -9.70
C SER A 423 6.88 14.68 -10.74
N ILE A 424 6.90 13.98 -11.89
CA ILE A 424 5.87 14.11 -12.92
C ILE A 424 4.59 13.37 -12.52
N PHE A 425 4.68 12.07 -12.17
CA PHE A 425 3.47 11.30 -11.82
C PHE A 425 2.92 11.65 -10.43
N GLU A 426 3.75 12.10 -9.49
CA GLU A 426 3.29 12.61 -8.19
C GLU A 426 2.50 13.92 -8.36
N ARG A 427 3.02 14.88 -9.15
CA ARG A 427 2.30 16.14 -9.45
C ARG A 427 0.98 15.88 -10.16
N LEU A 428 0.98 14.98 -11.14
CA LEU A 428 -0.22 14.61 -11.89
C LEU A 428 -1.10 13.55 -11.18
N ARG A 429 -0.69 13.07 -10.00
CA ARG A 429 -1.39 12.07 -9.15
C ARG A 429 -1.78 10.77 -9.90
N LEU A 430 -0.93 10.34 -10.85
CA LEU A 430 -1.20 9.21 -11.76
C LEU A 430 -0.90 7.84 -11.11
N ALA A 431 0.05 7.81 -10.18
CA ALA A 431 0.36 6.67 -9.32
C ALA A 431 0.56 7.18 -7.88
N TRP A 432 0.57 6.27 -6.89
CA TRP A 432 0.71 6.65 -5.47
C TRP A 432 1.83 5.86 -4.81
N GLY A 433 3.00 6.49 -4.66
CA GLY A 433 4.19 5.83 -4.14
C GLY A 433 4.71 4.77 -5.11
N ASP A 434 5.01 3.58 -4.59
CA ASP A 434 5.52 2.43 -5.34
C ASP A 434 4.42 1.56 -5.98
N LYS A 435 3.15 1.82 -5.64
CA LYS A 435 2.00 1.08 -6.19
C LYS A 435 1.97 1.13 -7.71
N ASP A 436 1.75 -0.05 -8.30
CA ASP A 436 1.79 -0.33 -9.74
C ASP A 436 3.10 -0.05 -10.46
N LEU A 437 4.13 0.54 -9.82
CA LEU A 437 5.39 0.85 -10.51
C LEU A 437 6.13 -0.41 -10.98
N PHE A 438 6.00 -1.54 -10.27
CA PHE A 438 6.54 -2.83 -10.74
C PHE A 438 5.80 -3.29 -11.99
N ARG A 439 4.46 -3.31 -11.97
CA ARG A 439 3.64 -3.68 -13.15
C ARG A 439 3.92 -2.77 -14.35
N PHE A 440 3.95 -1.45 -14.16
CA PHE A 440 4.27 -0.49 -15.23
C PHE A 440 5.69 -0.68 -15.78
N ALA A 441 6.68 -0.96 -14.94
CA ALA A 441 8.06 -1.15 -15.38
C ALA A 441 8.25 -2.46 -16.18
N TRP A 442 7.53 -3.53 -15.83
CA TRP A 442 7.52 -4.77 -16.60
C TRP A 442 6.80 -4.59 -17.95
N LEU A 443 5.62 -3.96 -17.94
CA LEU A 443 4.89 -3.62 -19.18
C LEU A 443 5.74 -2.75 -20.12
N LYS A 444 6.39 -1.69 -19.60
CA LYS A 444 7.18 -0.75 -20.42
C LYS A 444 8.44 -1.38 -21.01
N THR A 445 8.92 -2.48 -20.44
CA THR A 445 10.11 -3.19 -20.92
C THR A 445 9.82 -4.41 -21.77
N GLY A 446 8.55 -4.86 -21.84
CA GLY A 446 8.17 -6.14 -22.44
C GLY A 446 8.65 -7.35 -21.63
N SER A 447 8.88 -7.19 -20.33
CA SER A 447 9.42 -8.24 -19.47
C SER A 447 8.32 -9.17 -18.95
N SER A 448 8.58 -10.47 -18.95
CA SER A 448 7.63 -11.50 -18.48
C SER A 448 7.30 -11.38 -16.99
N PHE A 449 6.03 -11.55 -16.64
CA PHE A 449 5.56 -11.71 -15.27
C PHE A 449 4.24 -12.49 -15.26
N HIS A 450 4.04 -13.32 -14.25
CA HIS A 450 2.73 -13.89 -13.94
C HIS A 450 1.99 -12.96 -12.98
N MET A 451 0.81 -12.49 -13.37
CA MET A 451 -0.15 -11.89 -12.43
C MET A 451 -1.02 -13.01 -11.87
N ILE A 452 -1.12 -13.12 -10.54
CA ILE A 452 -2.03 -14.07 -9.90
C ILE A 452 -3.47 -13.81 -10.35
N GLU A 453 -4.10 -14.81 -10.96
CA GLU A 453 -5.44 -14.68 -11.55
C GLU A 453 -6.55 -14.54 -10.50
N THR A 454 -6.37 -15.15 -9.32
CA THR A 454 -7.38 -15.15 -8.25
C THR A 454 -7.51 -13.75 -7.64
N PRO A 455 -8.70 -13.13 -7.69
CA PRO A 455 -8.93 -11.80 -7.13
C PRO A 455 -8.70 -11.79 -5.62
N PRO A 456 -8.14 -10.71 -5.05
CA PRO A 456 -7.81 -10.69 -3.64
C PRO A 456 -9.07 -10.75 -2.79
N GLY A 457 -9.02 -11.60 -1.77
CA GLY A 457 -10.05 -11.72 -0.76
C GLY A 457 -9.86 -10.68 0.35
N SER A 458 -10.71 -10.75 1.37
CA SER A 458 -10.67 -9.81 2.49
C SER A 458 -10.88 -10.54 3.82
N ALA A 459 -10.02 -10.32 4.81
CA ALA A 459 -10.09 -10.93 6.14
C ALA A 459 -10.53 -9.90 7.18
N GLY A 460 -11.44 -10.29 8.07
CA GLY A 460 -12.14 -9.33 8.91
C GLY A 460 -13.15 -9.90 9.90
N LEU A 461 -14.04 -9.01 10.35
CA LEU A 461 -15.16 -9.33 11.22
C LEU A 461 -16.46 -9.45 10.42
N LYS A 462 -17.31 -10.39 10.81
CA LYS A 462 -18.72 -10.51 10.40
C LYS A 462 -19.57 -10.37 11.65
N LEU A 463 -20.71 -9.68 11.57
CA LEU A 463 -21.70 -9.74 12.64
C LEU A 463 -22.31 -11.17 12.69
N PRO A 464 -22.57 -11.76 13.88
CA PRO A 464 -23.14 -13.10 13.96
C PRO A 464 -24.51 -13.18 13.26
N ASP A 465 -25.48 -12.42 13.75
CA ASP A 465 -26.90 -12.49 13.36
C ASP A 465 -27.25 -11.66 12.12
N GLN A 466 -26.26 -11.07 11.44
CA GLN A 466 -26.47 -10.22 10.27
C GLN A 466 -25.43 -10.52 9.21
N ASN A 467 -25.81 -10.53 7.94
CA ASN A 467 -24.87 -10.69 6.82
C ASN A 467 -24.24 -9.33 6.46
N ILE A 468 -23.53 -8.79 7.45
CA ILE A 468 -22.71 -7.58 7.35
C ILE A 468 -21.26 -7.97 7.69
N PHE A 469 -20.36 -7.72 6.74
CA PHE A 469 -18.94 -8.03 6.82
C PHE A 469 -18.10 -6.74 6.74
N CYS A 470 -16.95 -6.73 7.42
CA CYS A 470 -15.95 -5.68 7.31
C CYS A 470 -14.54 -6.27 7.37
N GLY A 471 -13.86 -6.29 6.23
CA GLY A 471 -12.46 -6.68 6.12
C GLY A 471 -11.48 -5.55 6.40
N VAL A 472 -10.39 -5.84 7.10
CA VAL A 472 -9.33 -4.88 7.46
C VAL A 472 -7.93 -5.41 7.11
N THR A 473 -7.89 -6.44 6.28
CA THR A 473 -6.69 -7.17 5.83
C THR A 473 -6.99 -7.75 4.45
N MET A 474 -6.10 -7.54 3.49
CA MET A 474 -6.20 -8.11 2.15
C MET A 474 -5.70 -9.56 2.18
N VAL A 475 -6.41 -10.45 1.49
CA VAL A 475 -6.10 -11.89 1.41
C VAL A 475 -5.59 -12.19 0.01
N GLN A 476 -4.43 -12.82 -0.06
CA GLN A 476 -3.69 -13.04 -1.29
C GLN A 476 -3.39 -14.51 -1.50
N HIS A 477 -3.54 -14.96 -2.74
CA HIS A 477 -3.51 -16.37 -3.14
C HIS A 477 -2.26 -16.70 -3.97
N ASP A 478 -1.93 -17.98 -4.08
CA ASP A 478 -0.86 -18.47 -4.96
C ASP A 478 -1.43 -18.96 -6.32
N PRO A 479 -0.58 -19.44 -7.26
CA PRO A 479 -1.08 -19.91 -8.56
C PRO A 479 -1.99 -21.14 -8.49
N GLU A 480 -2.02 -21.85 -7.35
CA GLU A 480 -2.95 -22.97 -7.09
C GLU A 480 -4.23 -22.51 -6.38
N ARG A 481 -4.44 -21.18 -6.28
CA ARG A 481 -5.57 -20.51 -5.63
C ARG A 481 -5.67 -20.76 -4.11
N GLY A 482 -4.60 -21.26 -3.49
CA GLY A 482 -4.52 -21.38 -2.03
C GLY A 482 -4.08 -20.05 -1.41
N VAL A 483 -4.74 -19.62 -0.33
CA VAL A 483 -4.28 -18.45 0.44
C VAL A 483 -2.81 -18.65 0.84
N VAL A 484 -2.01 -17.59 0.65
CA VAL A 484 -0.57 -17.59 0.93
C VAL A 484 -0.15 -16.39 1.79
N PHE A 485 -0.74 -15.20 1.60
CA PHE A 485 -0.44 -14.01 2.40
C PHE A 485 -1.70 -13.31 2.95
N LEU A 486 -1.54 -12.69 4.13
CA LEU A 486 -2.52 -11.82 4.78
C LEU A 486 -1.86 -10.45 5.05
N HIS A 487 -2.17 -9.46 4.22
CA HIS A 487 -1.62 -8.11 4.30
C HIS A 487 -2.51 -7.22 5.18
N ARG A 488 -2.06 -6.88 6.41
CA ARG A 488 -2.80 -6.03 7.36
C ARG A 488 -2.73 -4.56 6.93
N ASN A 489 -3.30 -4.24 5.78
CA ASN A 489 -3.22 -2.92 5.17
C ASN A 489 -3.91 -1.81 6.00
N GLN A 490 -4.87 -2.14 6.88
CA GLN A 490 -5.46 -1.20 7.86
C GLN A 490 -4.93 -1.42 9.29
N GLU A 491 -5.44 -2.43 10.00
CA GLU A 491 -5.25 -2.62 11.45
C GLU A 491 -3.86 -3.19 11.76
N LYS A 492 -2.85 -2.32 11.76
CA LYS A 492 -1.43 -2.66 11.97
C LYS A 492 -1.19 -3.41 13.28
N LEU A 493 -0.25 -4.34 13.23
CA LEU A 493 0.11 -5.22 14.34
C LEU A 493 1.21 -4.55 15.20
N SER A 494 0.90 -4.27 16.48
CA SER A 494 1.82 -3.67 17.45
C SER A 494 1.48 -4.12 18.87
N SER A 495 2.37 -3.92 19.85
CA SER A 495 2.11 -4.30 21.25
C SER A 495 0.90 -3.56 21.84
N GLU A 496 0.62 -2.37 21.31
CA GLU A 496 -0.54 -1.52 21.63
C GLU A 496 -1.85 -2.09 21.06
N ASN A 497 -1.84 -2.69 19.87
CA ASN A 497 -3.03 -3.22 19.21
C ASN A 497 -3.16 -4.74 19.41
N ARG A 498 -3.90 -5.12 20.46
CA ARG A 498 -4.15 -6.53 20.85
C ARG A 498 -5.49 -7.08 20.35
N GLU A 499 -6.21 -6.36 19.50
CA GLU A 499 -7.52 -6.77 19.01
C GLU A 499 -7.40 -7.79 17.87
N LYS A 500 -8.08 -8.93 18.02
CA LYS A 500 -8.25 -9.89 16.93
C LYS A 500 -9.24 -9.36 15.92
N VAL A 501 -8.83 -9.29 14.66
CA VAL A 501 -9.64 -8.80 13.55
C VAL A 501 -9.91 -9.87 12.50
N TRP A 502 -9.30 -11.06 12.59
CA TRP A 502 -9.48 -12.15 11.64
C TRP A 502 -10.49 -13.19 12.14
N ALA A 503 -11.77 -12.84 12.16
CA ALA A 503 -12.84 -13.80 12.48
C ALA A 503 -13.29 -14.61 11.25
N HIS A 504 -13.28 -14.00 10.07
CA HIS A 504 -13.73 -14.60 8.80
C HIS A 504 -12.83 -14.18 7.64
N ILE A 505 -12.82 -14.98 6.56
CA ILE A 505 -12.33 -14.57 5.23
C ILE A 505 -13.51 -14.51 4.26
N GLN A 506 -13.55 -13.45 3.46
CA GLN A 506 -14.41 -13.30 2.29
C GLN A 506 -13.60 -13.53 1.00
N GLU A 507 -14.06 -14.42 0.12
CA GLU A 507 -13.38 -14.81 -1.13
C GLU A 507 -14.34 -14.75 -2.33
N PHE A 508 -13.86 -14.29 -3.48
CA PHE A 508 -14.68 -14.19 -4.71
C PHE A 508 -14.94 -15.55 -5.35
N ARG A 509 -16.15 -15.77 -5.87
CA ARG A 509 -16.60 -17.03 -6.48
C ARG A 509 -16.18 -17.13 -7.96
N MET A 510 -14.87 -17.09 -8.21
CA MET A 510 -14.30 -16.88 -9.55
C MET A 510 -14.74 -17.89 -10.63
N ASP A 511 -15.02 -19.15 -10.26
CA ASP A 511 -15.47 -20.18 -11.20
C ASP A 511 -16.98 -20.15 -11.48
N GLU A 512 -17.75 -19.39 -10.69
CA GLU A 512 -19.22 -19.34 -10.75
C GLU A 512 -19.75 -17.95 -11.18
N VAL A 513 -18.92 -16.90 -11.04
CA VAL A 513 -19.34 -15.49 -11.12
C VAL A 513 -18.37 -14.68 -12.00
N GLY A 514 -18.93 -13.92 -12.94
CA GLY A 514 -18.16 -13.05 -13.84
C GLY A 514 -17.40 -11.95 -13.09
N LEU A 515 -16.18 -11.64 -13.54
CA LEU A 515 -15.25 -10.69 -12.90
C LEU A 515 -15.75 -9.22 -12.92
N ASP A 516 -16.89 -8.97 -13.57
CA ASP A 516 -17.74 -7.76 -13.51
C ASP A 516 -18.41 -7.58 -12.13
N GLU A 517 -18.87 -8.66 -11.51
CA GLU A 517 -19.53 -8.67 -10.19
C GLU A 517 -18.51 -8.63 -9.03
N TYR A 518 -17.21 -8.63 -9.34
CA TYR A 518 -16.14 -8.34 -8.37
C TYR A 518 -16.18 -6.84 -8.01
N ASP A 519 -16.99 -6.53 -7.00
CA ASP A 519 -17.18 -5.18 -6.47
C ASP A 519 -16.75 -5.12 -5.01
N VAL A 520 -15.49 -4.69 -4.80
CA VAL A 520 -14.91 -4.40 -3.49
C VAL A 520 -14.94 -2.89 -3.25
N ARG A 521 -15.29 -2.44 -2.03
CA ARG A 521 -15.41 -1.02 -1.69
C ARG A 521 -14.66 -0.67 -0.41
N GLY A 522 -14.00 0.48 -0.40
CA GLY A 522 -13.31 1.05 0.78
C GLY A 522 -14.24 1.78 1.75
N ALA A 523 -15.36 1.16 2.15
CA ALA A 523 -16.44 1.80 2.92
C ALA A 523 -16.04 2.10 4.38
N ASN A 524 -16.67 3.09 5.03
CA ASN A 524 -16.48 3.32 6.47
C ASN A 524 -17.27 2.29 7.30
N GLY A 525 -16.71 1.77 8.41
CA GLY A 525 -17.37 0.77 9.26
C GLY A 525 -18.66 1.24 9.94
N GLY A 526 -18.90 2.56 10.00
CA GLY A 526 -20.17 3.16 10.37
C GLY A 526 -20.67 2.73 11.75
N ARG A 527 -21.97 2.47 11.86
CA ARG A 527 -22.60 2.06 13.14
C ARG A 527 -22.30 0.60 13.54
N TYR A 528 -21.83 -0.23 12.61
CA TYR A 528 -21.64 -1.67 12.83
C TYR A 528 -20.21 -1.99 13.28
N PHE A 529 -19.23 -1.30 12.71
CA PHE A 529 -17.80 -1.42 13.05
C PHE A 529 -17.18 -0.04 13.29
N PRO A 530 -17.64 0.74 14.30
CA PRO A 530 -17.26 2.15 14.48
C PRO A 530 -15.77 2.39 14.79
N LYS A 531 -15.01 1.34 15.11
CA LYS A 531 -13.54 1.40 15.22
C LYS A 531 -12.87 1.51 13.85
N PHE A 532 -13.37 0.80 12.85
CA PHE A 532 -12.72 0.60 11.57
C PHE A 532 -13.00 1.77 10.62
N LYS A 533 -11.99 2.61 10.42
CA LYS A 533 -12.04 3.78 9.52
C LYS A 533 -12.38 3.39 8.08
N ARG A 534 -11.93 2.20 7.65
CA ARG A 534 -12.24 1.58 6.37
C ARG A 534 -12.43 0.06 6.54
N CYS A 535 -13.43 -0.45 5.85
CA CYS A 535 -13.69 -1.84 5.54
C CYS A 535 -13.34 -2.08 4.07
N TYR A 536 -12.88 -3.28 3.73
CA TYR A 536 -12.70 -3.78 2.37
C TYR A 536 -13.39 -5.13 2.19
N GLY A 537 -13.72 -5.44 0.95
CA GLY A 537 -14.65 -6.51 0.57
C GLY A 537 -15.99 -5.93 0.11
N LYS A 538 -17.03 -6.78 0.12
CA LYS A 538 -18.44 -6.44 -0.11
C LYS A 538 -19.17 -6.58 1.23
N ASP A 539 -19.74 -5.48 1.71
CA ASP A 539 -20.24 -5.34 3.08
C ASP A 539 -21.54 -6.11 3.32
N ILE A 540 -22.50 -5.99 2.40
CA ILE A 540 -23.82 -6.62 2.45
C ILE A 540 -24.20 -7.24 1.10
N TYR A 541 -25.13 -8.22 1.12
CA TYR A 541 -25.59 -8.95 -0.06
C TYR A 541 -24.44 -9.57 -0.89
N TYR A 542 -23.36 -9.95 -0.20
CA TYR A 542 -22.13 -10.46 -0.81
C TYR A 542 -22.29 -11.88 -1.36
N GLU A 543 -23.26 -12.66 -0.88
CA GLU A 543 -23.43 -14.10 -1.11
C GLU A 543 -23.60 -14.48 -2.61
N LYS A 544 -24.04 -13.50 -3.42
CA LYS A 544 -24.11 -13.64 -4.89
C LYS A 544 -22.75 -13.79 -5.56
N ALA A 545 -21.73 -13.11 -5.04
CA ALA A 545 -20.43 -12.93 -5.69
C ALA A 545 -19.25 -13.45 -4.84
N PHE A 546 -19.42 -13.54 -3.52
CA PHE A 546 -18.38 -13.92 -2.56
C PHE A 546 -18.90 -15.01 -1.61
N THR A 547 -18.01 -15.93 -1.23
CA THR A 547 -18.19 -16.76 -0.03
C THR A 547 -17.66 -16.01 1.19
N VAL A 548 -18.15 -16.34 2.39
CA VAL A 548 -17.56 -15.93 3.66
C VAL A 548 -17.41 -17.18 4.53
N LYS A 549 -16.17 -17.52 4.88
CA LYS A 549 -15.78 -18.70 5.68
C LYS A 549 -15.28 -18.24 7.04
N ALA A 550 -15.54 -19.02 8.10
CA ALA A 550 -15.03 -18.69 9.42
C ALA A 550 -13.54 -19.05 9.53
N MET A 551 -12.74 -18.22 10.20
CA MET A 551 -11.27 -18.39 10.25
C MET A 551 -10.85 -19.70 10.95
N ASN A 552 -11.69 -20.25 11.83
CA ASN A 552 -11.47 -21.54 12.49
C ASN A 552 -11.64 -22.77 11.58
N GLU A 553 -12.20 -22.62 10.38
CA GLU A 553 -12.30 -23.68 9.37
C GLU A 553 -11.02 -23.78 8.51
N LEU A 554 -10.10 -22.81 8.62
CA LEU A 554 -8.91 -22.69 7.77
C LEU A 554 -7.66 -23.27 8.46
N PRO A 555 -6.72 -23.88 7.69
CA PRO A 555 -5.54 -24.56 8.27
C PRO A 555 -4.59 -23.63 9.04
N PHE A 556 -4.72 -22.32 8.87
CA PHE A 556 -3.96 -21.29 9.56
C PHE A 556 -4.75 -20.53 10.64
N ALA A 557 -5.90 -21.05 11.11
CA ALA A 557 -6.77 -20.44 12.12
C ALA A 557 -6.05 -19.79 13.32
N GLY A 558 -5.01 -20.44 13.85
CA GLY A 558 -4.23 -19.96 14.99
C GLY A 558 -3.23 -18.83 14.69
N LEU A 559 -3.07 -18.42 13.44
CA LEU A 559 -2.01 -17.50 13.00
C LEU A 559 -2.09 -16.13 13.67
N GLU A 560 -3.28 -15.51 13.77
CA GLU A 560 -3.41 -14.19 14.42
C GLU A 560 -2.95 -14.23 15.88
N GLN A 561 -3.30 -15.30 16.61
CA GLN A 561 -2.87 -15.47 18.00
C GLN A 561 -1.35 -15.66 18.10
N ARG A 562 -0.72 -16.43 17.19
CA ARG A 562 0.74 -16.59 17.17
C ARG A 562 1.45 -15.26 16.88
N LEU A 563 0.96 -14.49 15.90
CA LEU A 563 1.51 -13.17 15.57
C LEU A 563 1.37 -12.19 16.73
N LEU A 564 0.20 -12.12 17.37
CA LEU A 564 -0.01 -11.32 18.58
C LEU A 564 0.93 -11.76 19.73
N ASN A 565 1.13 -13.06 19.93
CA ASN A 565 2.04 -13.58 20.95
C ASN A 565 3.50 -13.17 20.66
N PHE A 566 3.97 -13.30 19.42
CA PHE A 566 5.32 -12.88 19.03
C PHE A 566 5.52 -11.35 19.12
N VAL A 567 4.46 -10.55 18.96
CA VAL A 567 4.52 -9.10 19.22
C VAL A 567 4.62 -8.79 20.72
N GLN A 568 3.95 -9.55 21.60
CA GLN A 568 4.16 -9.43 23.06
C GLN A 568 5.54 -9.94 23.49
N GLU A 569 6.13 -10.90 22.76
CA GLU A 569 7.54 -11.31 22.91
C GLU A 569 8.49 -10.16 22.52
N ALA A 570 8.26 -9.53 21.36
CA ALA A 570 9.02 -8.38 20.88
C ALA A 570 8.98 -7.19 21.86
N ALA A 571 7.81 -6.89 22.42
CA ALA A 571 7.58 -5.78 23.36
C ALA A 571 8.38 -5.87 24.67
N ARG A 572 8.81 -7.08 25.05
CA ARG A 572 9.72 -7.31 26.20
C ARG A 572 11.18 -7.12 25.80
N ILE A 573 11.52 -7.46 24.55
CA ILE A 573 12.89 -7.39 24.01
C ILE A 573 13.27 -5.94 23.70
N ASP A 574 12.36 -5.12 23.20
CA ASP A 574 12.58 -3.68 22.98
C ASP A 574 12.25 -2.80 24.20
N GLY A 575 11.60 -3.35 25.22
CA GLY A 575 11.26 -2.66 26.46
C GLY A 575 10.03 -1.75 26.37
N THR A 576 9.17 -1.90 25.35
CA THR A 576 7.89 -1.13 25.30
C THR A 576 6.84 -1.62 26.29
N VAL A 577 7.06 -2.78 26.96
CA VAL A 577 6.22 -3.28 28.06
C VAL A 577 7.09 -3.71 29.24
N ASP A 578 6.91 -3.04 30.38
CA ASP A 578 7.58 -3.39 31.65
C ASP A 578 7.18 -4.78 32.17
N GLU A 579 8.16 -5.57 32.63
CA GLU A 579 7.92 -6.87 33.28
C GLU A 579 7.19 -6.74 34.64
N GLN A 580 7.24 -5.56 35.26
CA GLN A 580 6.74 -5.32 36.62
C GLN A 580 5.20 -5.27 36.73
N ALA A 581 4.47 -5.40 35.61
CA ALA A 581 3.02 -5.25 35.57
C ALA A 581 2.20 -6.54 35.80
N ASN A 582 2.81 -7.74 35.79
CA ASN A 582 2.09 -9.02 35.91
C ASN A 582 2.84 -10.07 36.75
N VAL A 583 3.02 -9.78 38.04
CA VAL A 583 3.29 -10.79 39.08
C VAL A 583 2.20 -10.64 40.14
N ILE A 584 1.69 -11.75 40.69
CA ILE A 584 0.39 -11.88 41.41
C ILE A 584 -0.78 -11.85 40.39
N GLN A 585 -1.57 -12.91 40.18
CA GLN A 585 -1.64 -14.26 40.77
C GLN A 585 -1.57 -15.32 39.66
N GLY A 586 -1.11 -16.53 39.98
CA GLY A 586 -0.83 -17.58 39.00
C GLY A 586 -1.98 -18.56 38.75
N GLU A 587 -1.97 -19.14 37.56
CA GLU A 587 -2.54 -20.45 37.24
C GLU A 587 -1.41 -21.31 36.66
N ASP A 588 -1.37 -22.61 36.99
CA ASP A 588 -0.24 -23.48 36.64
C ASP A 588 -0.20 -23.82 35.14
N VAL A 589 0.84 -23.34 34.45
CA VAL A 589 1.16 -23.78 33.09
C VAL A 589 1.85 -25.15 33.18
N VAL A 590 1.07 -26.21 32.99
CA VAL A 590 1.61 -27.57 32.85
C VAL A 590 2.36 -27.67 31.53
N ASP A 591 3.69 -27.82 31.61
CA ASP A 591 4.54 -28.09 30.46
C ASP A 591 4.35 -29.55 29.99
N VAL A 592 4.02 -29.74 28.71
CA VAL A 592 3.75 -31.06 28.11
C VAL A 592 4.63 -31.22 26.87
N ALA A 593 5.92 -31.41 27.12
CA ALA A 593 6.96 -31.58 26.11
C ALA A 593 7.94 -32.73 26.44
N ASP A 594 7.46 -33.82 27.06
CA ASP A 594 8.25 -35.06 27.24
C ASP A 594 7.54 -36.29 26.62
N PRO A 595 8.01 -36.80 25.47
CA PRO A 595 7.40 -37.96 24.79
C PRO A 595 7.91 -39.29 25.37
N ALA A 596 7.84 -39.48 26.69
CA ALA A 596 8.54 -40.57 27.38
C ALA A 596 7.79 -41.32 28.50
N HIS A 597 6.45 -41.39 28.53
CA HIS A 597 5.75 -42.54 29.15
C HIS A 597 4.27 -42.70 28.72
N GLN A 598 3.97 -43.87 28.12
CA GLN A 598 2.67 -44.56 27.94
C GLN A 598 1.46 -43.75 27.43
#